data_AF-A0A0C2C8V3-F1
#
_entry.id   AF-A0A0C2C8V3-F1
#
_cell.length_a   1.000
_cell.length_b   1.000
_cell.length_c   1.000
_cell.angle_alpha   90.00
_cell.angle_beta   90.00
_cell.angle_gamma   90.00
#
_symmetry.space_group_name_H-M   'P 1'
#
loop_
_entity.id
_entity.type
_entity.pdbx_description
1 polymer ?
#
loop_
_entity_poly.entity_id
_entity_poly.type
_entity_poly.pdbx_seq_one_letter_code
_entity_poly.pdbx_strand_id
1 'polypeptide(L)'
;IPKKVLGAQLQTTDVALVRPESEKLPEREQNVYGGTITYGGLDVEHCRQPVIYKPVTEAYFWQFKMNGVSTGQFSCRICWQAASDTSTNLIAGPPTIVASIAKEVGAKIS
;
A
#
# COMPACT_ATOMS: atom_id res chain seq x y z
N ILE A 1 3.48 -41.15 -7.51
CA ILE A 1 2.48 -40.78 -6.47
C ILE A 1 2.08 -39.32 -6.71
N PRO A 2 0.91 -39.03 -7.30
CA PRO A 2 0.48 -37.65 -7.47
C PRO A 2 -0.11 -37.14 -6.15
N LYS A 3 0.49 -36.08 -5.58
CA LYS A 3 -0.11 -35.41 -4.42
C LYS A 3 -1.27 -34.54 -4.91
N LYS A 4 -2.49 -35.06 -4.76
CA LYS A 4 -3.68 -34.22 -4.58
C LYS A 4 -3.43 -33.34 -3.36
N VAL A 5 -3.43 -32.03 -3.53
CA VAL A 5 -3.63 -31.12 -2.41
C VAL A 5 -5.03 -30.57 -2.52
N LEU A 6 -5.80 -30.97 -1.51
CA LEU A 6 -7.17 -30.60 -1.20
C LEU A 6 -7.24 -29.07 -1.00
N GLY A 7 -8.34 -28.48 -1.46
CA GLY A 7 -8.52 -27.05 -1.59
C GLY A 7 -8.37 -26.25 -0.29
N ALA A 8 -7.73 -25.10 -0.44
CA ALA A 8 -8.09 -23.88 0.29
C ALA A 8 -8.45 -22.84 -0.79
N GLN A 9 -9.72 -22.79 -1.15
CA GLN A 9 -10.25 -21.68 -1.91
C GLN A 9 -10.49 -20.52 -0.94
N LEU A 10 -9.48 -19.68 -0.79
CA LEU A 10 -9.65 -18.32 -0.29
C LEU A 10 -9.28 -17.41 -1.47
N GLN A 11 -10.27 -17.20 -2.34
CA GLN A 11 -10.22 -16.12 -3.34
C GLN A 11 -10.43 -14.81 -2.58
N THR A 12 -9.36 -14.26 -2.01
CA THR A 12 -9.36 -12.86 -1.60
C THR A 12 -8.73 -12.06 -2.73
N THR A 13 -9.41 -12.01 -3.87
CA THR A 13 -9.16 -10.97 -4.85
C THR A 13 -9.76 -9.67 -4.31
N ASP A 14 -8.96 -8.61 -4.38
CA ASP A 14 -9.35 -7.20 -4.25
C ASP A 14 -9.60 -6.69 -2.82
N VAL A 15 -8.52 -6.51 -2.05
CA VAL A 15 -8.49 -5.40 -1.09
C VAL A 15 -8.27 -4.12 -1.92
N ALA A 16 -9.36 -3.48 -2.36
CA ALA A 16 -9.29 -2.13 -2.88
C ALA A 16 -8.90 -1.20 -1.72
N LEU A 17 -7.71 -0.61 -1.79
CA LEU A 17 -7.31 0.45 -0.86
C LEU A 17 -8.16 1.69 -1.17
N VAL A 18 -9.24 1.88 -0.40
CA VAL A 18 -9.99 3.13 -0.40
C VAL A 18 -9.09 4.18 0.26
N ARG A 19 -8.58 5.13 -0.51
CA ARG A 19 -8.14 6.42 0.03
C ARG A 19 -9.32 7.37 -0.10
N PRO A 20 -10.03 7.74 0.99
CA PRO A 20 -11.09 8.72 0.89
C PRO A 20 -10.50 10.05 0.39
N GLU A 21 -11.21 10.69 -0.53
CA GLU A 21 -10.89 12.01 -1.04
C GLU A 21 -11.22 13.04 0.04
N SER A 22 -10.20 13.46 0.79
CA SER A 22 -10.18 14.77 1.42
C SER A 22 -8.73 15.21 1.64
N GLU A 23 -8.27 16.08 0.75
CA GLU A 23 -7.12 16.94 0.95
C GLU A 23 -7.41 17.90 2.11
N LYS A 24 -6.91 17.55 3.30
CA LYS A 24 -6.56 18.42 4.44
C LYS A 24 -5.87 17.51 5.45
N LEU A 25 -4.63 17.85 5.86
CA LEU A 25 -4.03 17.23 7.04
C LEU A 25 -4.74 17.83 8.26
N PRO A 26 -5.49 17.08 9.07
CA PRO A 26 -6.14 17.67 10.22
C PRO A 26 -5.38 17.34 11.51
N GLU A 27 -5.50 18.26 12.46
CA GLU A 27 -5.45 17.95 13.89
C GLU A 27 -6.22 16.65 14.19
N ARG A 28 -5.93 15.98 15.31
CA ARG A 28 -6.64 14.76 15.72
C ARG A 28 -8.16 14.97 15.63
N GLU A 29 -8.80 14.50 14.57
CA GLU A 29 -10.24 14.66 14.38
C GLU A 29 -10.96 13.72 15.34
N GLN A 30 -11.44 14.27 16.45
CA GLN A 30 -12.33 13.57 17.35
C GLN A 30 -13.75 13.65 16.78
N ASN A 31 -14.39 12.50 16.56
CA ASN A 31 -15.76 12.35 16.04
C ASN A 31 -15.97 12.53 14.52
N VAL A 32 -15.07 12.02 13.68
CA VAL A 32 -15.32 11.84 12.24
C VAL A 32 -15.67 10.39 11.90
N TYR A 33 -16.48 10.22 10.85
CA TYR A 33 -16.75 8.91 10.26
C TYR A 33 -15.44 8.23 9.82
N GLY A 34 -15.31 6.92 10.10
CA GLY A 34 -14.17 6.11 9.68
C GLY A 34 -14.17 5.77 8.19
N GLY A 35 -13.39 4.76 7.81
CA GLY A 35 -13.36 4.22 6.44
C GLY A 35 -14.32 3.05 6.22
N THR A 36 -14.45 2.63 4.96
CA THR A 36 -15.27 1.48 4.53
C THR A 36 -14.38 0.37 3.94
N ILE A 37 -14.79 -0.89 4.13
CA ILE A 37 -14.18 -2.06 3.48
C ILE A 37 -15.24 -2.72 2.59
N THR A 38 -14.90 -2.91 1.32
CA THR A 38 -15.74 -3.63 0.36
C THR A 38 -15.28 -5.07 0.27
N TYR A 39 -16.18 -6.01 0.52
CA TYR A 39 -15.92 -7.44 0.43
C TYR A 39 -16.49 -8.01 -0.87
N GLY A 40 -15.69 -8.82 -1.58
CA GLY A 40 -16.16 -9.58 -2.74
C GLY A 40 -16.39 -8.76 -4.02
N GLY A 41 -15.90 -7.52 -4.08
CA GLY A 41 -16.06 -6.67 -5.26
C GLY A 41 -15.20 -5.40 -5.20
N LEU A 42 -15.30 -4.60 -6.26
CA LEU A 42 -14.66 -3.29 -6.36
C LEU A 42 -15.67 -2.19 -6.06
N ASP A 43 -15.27 -1.24 -5.22
CA ASP A 43 -16.03 -0.03 -4.98
C ASP A 43 -15.79 0.98 -6.10
N VAL A 44 -16.70 1.05 -7.07
CA VAL A 44 -16.57 1.98 -8.21
C VAL A 44 -16.99 3.41 -7.88
N GLU A 45 -17.65 3.63 -6.73
CA GLU A 45 -18.06 4.96 -6.28
C GLU A 45 -16.90 5.69 -5.60
N HIS A 46 -16.12 4.97 -4.79
CA HIS A 46 -15.04 5.54 -3.99
C HIS A 46 -13.62 5.25 -4.53
N CYS A 47 -13.47 4.46 -5.61
CA CYS A 47 -12.16 4.20 -6.23
C CYS A 47 -12.06 4.73 -7.66
N ARG A 48 -10.99 5.48 -7.94
CA ARG A 48 -10.69 6.00 -9.28
C ARG A 48 -10.26 4.87 -10.22
N GLN A 49 -10.81 4.88 -11.44
CA GLN A 49 -10.44 3.96 -12.51
C GLN A 49 -9.33 4.55 -13.41
N PRO A 50 -8.51 3.71 -14.08
CA PRO A 50 -8.53 2.23 -14.05
C PRO A 50 -7.81 1.63 -12.84
N VAL A 51 -8.26 0.45 -12.41
CA VAL A 51 -7.54 -0.36 -11.40
C VAL A 51 -6.32 -1.01 -12.04
N ILE A 52 -5.15 -0.81 -11.43
CA ILE A 52 -3.89 -1.38 -11.90
C ILE A 52 -3.51 -2.57 -11.01
N TYR A 53 -3.49 -3.76 -11.60
CA TYR A 53 -3.14 -4.99 -10.89
C TYR A 53 -1.63 -5.26 -10.92
N LYS A 54 -1.09 -5.72 -9.79
CA LYS A 54 0.28 -6.21 -9.66
C LYS A 54 0.27 -7.65 -9.17
N PRO A 55 1.08 -8.55 -9.76
CA PRO A 55 1.22 -9.91 -9.24
C PRO A 55 1.76 -9.90 -7.81
N VAL A 56 1.14 -10.70 -6.95
CA VAL A 56 1.60 -10.94 -5.58
C VAL A 56 2.82 -11.86 -5.62
N THR A 57 3.89 -11.47 -4.93
CA THR A 57 5.14 -12.23 -4.79
C THR A 57 5.15 -13.10 -3.54
N GLU A 58 4.49 -12.65 -2.48
CA GLU A 58 4.34 -13.39 -1.22
C GLU A 58 2.96 -13.12 -0.60
N ALA A 59 2.08 -14.12 -0.65
CA ALA A 59 0.67 -13.98 -0.26
C ALA A 59 0.46 -13.67 1.22
N TYR A 60 1.33 -14.19 2.10
CA TYR A 60 1.22 -13.96 3.55
C TYR A 60 1.33 -12.48 3.92
N PHE A 61 2.13 -11.70 3.18
CA PHE A 61 2.35 -10.27 3.44
C PHE A 61 1.66 -9.35 2.44
N TRP A 62 0.83 -9.87 1.54
CA TRP A 62 0.30 -9.07 0.42
C TRP A 62 1.41 -8.33 -0.35
N GLN A 63 2.53 -9.03 -0.54
CA GLN A 63 3.73 -8.43 -1.10
C GLN A 63 3.67 -8.38 -2.62
N PHE A 64 4.17 -7.30 -3.21
CA PHE A 64 4.26 -7.12 -4.66
C PHE A 64 5.52 -6.35 -5.07
N LYS A 65 5.90 -6.51 -6.33
CA LYS A 65 7.05 -5.83 -6.92
C LYS A 65 6.74 -4.36 -7.23
N MET A 66 7.58 -3.46 -6.74
CA MET A 66 7.54 -2.03 -7.03
C MET A 66 8.57 -1.66 -8.11
N ASN A 67 8.22 -0.67 -8.95
CA ASN A 67 9.08 -0.20 -10.04
C ASN A 67 10.17 0.77 -9.55
N GLY A 68 9.92 1.49 -8.45
CA GLY A 68 10.83 2.44 -7.85
C GLY A 68 10.12 3.41 -6.92
N VAL A 69 10.91 4.24 -6.25
CA VAL A 69 10.45 5.31 -5.37
C VAL A 69 11.16 6.61 -5.73
N SER A 70 10.46 7.74 -5.66
CA SER A 70 11.03 9.05 -5.96
C SER A 70 10.37 10.14 -5.13
N THR A 71 11.14 11.18 -4.82
CA THR A 71 10.68 12.44 -4.23
C THR A 71 11.63 13.53 -4.69
N GLY A 72 11.15 14.72 -5.06
CA GLY A 72 12.00 15.80 -5.57
C GLY A 72 12.99 15.32 -6.64
N GLN A 73 14.29 15.54 -6.40
CA GLN A 73 15.41 15.08 -7.23
C GLN A 73 15.88 13.65 -6.90
N PHE A 74 15.43 13.06 -5.78
CA PHE A 74 15.74 11.68 -5.42
C PHE A 74 14.89 10.69 -6.23
N SER A 75 15.54 9.70 -6.83
CA SER A 75 14.88 8.58 -7.52
C SER A 75 15.70 7.30 -7.33
N CYS A 76 15.04 6.23 -6.90
CA CYS A 76 15.59 4.89 -6.82
C CYS A 76 14.72 3.93 -7.64
N ARG A 77 15.26 3.41 -8.75
CA ARG A 77 14.57 2.46 -9.66
C ARG A 77 14.98 1.01 -9.45
N ILE A 78 15.54 0.70 -8.28
CA ILE A 78 15.83 -0.68 -7.91
C ILE A 78 14.49 -1.40 -7.71
N CYS A 79 14.41 -2.65 -8.17
CA CYS A 79 13.23 -3.48 -7.98
C CYS A 79 13.09 -3.86 -6.50
N TRP A 80 12.28 -3.11 -5.76
CA TRP A 80 11.96 -3.39 -4.36
C TRP A 80 10.68 -4.22 -4.24
N GLN A 81 10.57 -4.95 -3.14
CA GLN A 81 9.30 -5.51 -2.69
C GLN A 81 8.59 -4.48 -1.80
N ALA A 82 7.28 -4.39 -1.93
CA ALA A 82 6.41 -3.60 -1.06
C ALA A 82 5.29 -4.50 -0.54
N ALA A 83 4.86 -4.26 0.69
CA ALA A 83 3.71 -4.93 1.30
C ALA A 83 2.62 -3.89 1.56
N SER A 84 1.37 -4.27 1.33
CA SER A 84 0.22 -3.46 1.73
C SER A 84 -0.11 -3.77 3.18
N ASP A 85 -0.03 -2.78 4.06
CA ASP A 85 -0.24 -2.93 5.50
C ASP A 85 -1.25 -1.89 6.00
N THR A 86 -2.47 -2.33 6.32
CA THR A 86 -3.53 -1.47 6.88
C THR A 86 -3.43 -1.31 8.40
N SER A 87 -2.48 -1.98 9.05
CA SER A 87 -2.27 -1.93 10.50
C SER A 87 -1.32 -0.80 10.94
N THR A 88 -0.64 -0.16 9.99
CA THR A 88 0.26 0.98 10.21
C THR A 88 -0.27 2.24 9.51
N ASN A 89 -0.07 3.38 10.14
CA ASN A 89 -0.31 4.70 9.53
C ASN A 89 0.95 5.29 8.87
N LEU A 90 2.07 4.56 8.85
CA LEU A 90 3.36 5.00 8.31
C LEU A 90 3.79 4.16 7.11
N ILE A 91 4.44 4.83 6.15
CA ILE A 91 5.18 4.15 5.08
C ILE A 91 6.57 3.83 5.62
N ALA A 92 6.84 2.55 5.86
CA ALA A 92 8.15 2.06 6.28
C ALA A 92 8.99 1.62 5.08
N GLY A 93 10.31 1.71 5.20
CA GLY A 93 11.23 1.27 4.15
C GLY A 93 12.67 1.14 4.63
N PRO A 94 13.58 0.68 3.74
CA PRO A 94 14.99 0.55 4.08
C PRO A 94 15.59 1.87 4.60
N PRO A 95 16.41 1.85 5.67
CA PRO A 95 16.91 3.07 6.30
C PRO A 95 17.60 4.04 5.34
N THR A 96 18.35 3.52 4.36
CA THR A 96 19.07 4.34 3.36
C THR A 96 18.14 5.09 2.42
N ILE A 97 17.01 4.48 2.05
CA ILE A 97 15.99 5.08 1.19
C ILE A 97 15.21 6.14 1.97
N VAL A 98 14.79 5.83 3.19
CA VAL A 98 14.09 6.77 4.07
C VAL A 98 14.97 7.99 4.39
N ALA A 99 16.25 7.78 4.68
CA ALA A 99 17.19 8.88 4.93
C ALA A 99 17.39 9.77 3.68
N SER A 100 17.42 9.18 2.48
CA SER A 100 17.54 9.94 1.23
C SER A 100 16.29 10.79 0.96
N ILE A 101 15.10 10.22 1.20
CA ILE A 101 13.82 10.94 1.12
C ILE A 101 13.77 12.07 2.15
N ALA A 102 14.14 11.79 3.41
CA ALA A 102 14.14 12.76 4.49
C ALA A 102 15.06 13.95 4.18
N LYS A 103 16.26 13.68 3.65
CA LYS A 103 17.20 14.72 3.21
C LYS A 103 16.62 15.57 2.09
N GLU A 104 16.00 14.94 1.08
CA GLU A 104 15.42 15.64 -0.07
C GLU A 104 14.30 16.61 0.33
N VAL A 105 13.49 16.24 1.34
CA VAL A 105 12.41 17.11 1.84
C VAL A 105 12.86 18.04 2.98
N GLY A 106 14.15 18.08 3.31
CA GLY A 106 14.68 18.95 4.36
C GLY A 106 14.28 18.56 5.79
N ALA A 107 13.88 17.31 6.02
CA ALA A 107 13.52 16.81 7.34
C ALA A 107 14.75 16.73 8.25
N LYS A 108 14.55 17.03 9.54
CA LYS A 108 15.58 16.96 10.58
C LYS A 108 15.11 16.00 11.67
N ILE A 109 16.02 15.18 12.18
CA ILE A 109 15.79 14.42 13.41
C ILE A 109 15.91 15.43 14.55
N SER A 110 14.80 15.66 15.26
CA SER A 110 14.74 16.48 16.47
C SER A 110 15.11 15.67 17.70
#